data_AF-A0A371PXN3-F1
#
_entry.id   AF-A0A371PXN3-F1
#
_cell.length_a   1.000
_cell.length_b   1.000
_cell.length_c   1.000
_cell.angle_alpha   90.00
_cell.angle_beta   90.00
_cell.angle_gamma   90.00
#
_symmetry.space_group_name_H-M   'P 1'
#
loop_
_entity.id
_entity.type
_entity.pdbx_description
1 polymer ?
#
loop_
_entity_poly.entity_id
_entity_poly.type
_entity_poly.pdbx_seq_one_letter_code
_entity_poly.pdbx_strand_id
1 'polypeptide(L)'
;MAITDETITRLRSTAAAGDAQAALELGRLLCLTALDPAESGDGGPTWPEEHWLRAAVKARPDDVEALTLLTGRLAQQISYWEAVLDMNPDVMAEYGEDEDTVGRRQIEAEELYARIRAAGPLGHAEAGLNELAVLLGVSGKPASETAYSFYVLEDEAQSGSVRHSATVVASDADEIRWACDEWLALSEGGFGTLTLITYVDATEVSSIDLAQHFVDGFVDWDAVDVPELSGPRLPAGLPVPGRGLYYGFSGGAE
;
A
#
# COMPACT_ATOMS: atom_id res chain seq x y z
N MET A 1 14.12 -12.04 0.98
CA MET A 1 14.59 -11.97 2.38
C MET A 1 13.38 -12.14 3.27
N ALA A 2 13.38 -13.12 4.18
CA ALA A 2 12.24 -13.29 5.09
C ALA A 2 12.05 -12.06 5.99
N ILE A 3 10.84 -11.49 5.98
CA ILE A 3 10.42 -10.43 6.90
C ILE A 3 9.92 -11.11 8.16
N THR A 4 10.43 -10.71 9.32
CA THR A 4 10.15 -11.32 10.62
C THR A 4 9.95 -10.23 11.68
N ASP A 5 9.39 -10.57 12.83
CA ASP A 5 9.24 -9.66 13.98
C ASP A 5 10.58 -9.03 14.40
N GLU A 6 11.67 -9.78 14.34
CA GLU A 6 13.01 -9.27 14.63
C GLU A 6 13.45 -8.24 13.59
N THR A 7 13.15 -8.48 12.31
CA THR A 7 13.39 -7.52 11.22
C THR A 7 12.64 -6.21 11.48
N ILE A 8 11.34 -6.28 11.79
CA ILE A 8 10.50 -5.10 12.07
C ILE A 8 10.98 -4.36 13.32
N THR A 9 11.28 -5.08 14.40
CA THR A 9 11.79 -4.51 15.66
C THR A 9 13.11 -3.77 15.43
N ARG A 10 14.03 -4.37 14.68
CA ARG A 10 15.33 -3.76 14.35
C ARG A 10 15.18 -2.51 13.48
N LEU A 11 14.34 -2.58 12.45
CA LEU A 11 14.05 -1.42 11.60
C LEU A 11 13.48 -0.27 12.42
N ARG A 12 12.50 -0.54 13.28
CA ARG A 12 11.88 0.45 14.17
C ARG A 12 12.89 1.10 15.11
N SER A 13 13.71 0.30 15.78
CA SER A 13 14.75 0.84 16.68
C SER A 13 15.74 1.74 15.93
N THR A 14 16.14 1.34 14.73
CA THR A 14 17.12 2.07 13.91
C THR A 14 16.51 3.35 13.33
N ALA A 15 15.27 3.29 12.86
CA ALA A 15 14.51 4.44 12.37
C ALA A 15 14.27 5.47 13.50
N ALA A 16 13.91 5.01 14.70
CA ALA A 16 13.75 5.86 15.88
C ALA A 16 15.05 6.54 16.31
N ALA A 17 16.20 5.94 16.02
CA ALA A 17 17.52 6.54 16.20
C ALA A 17 17.88 7.57 15.11
N GLY A 18 17.01 7.79 14.12
CA GLY A 18 17.17 8.78 13.06
C GLY A 18 17.75 8.24 11.74
N ASP A 19 17.84 6.92 11.57
CA ASP A 19 18.31 6.34 10.31
C ASP A 19 17.24 6.45 9.21
N ALA A 20 17.57 7.19 8.15
CA ALA A 20 16.66 7.47 7.05
C ALA A 20 16.30 6.24 6.21
N GLN A 21 17.22 5.28 6.06
CA GLN A 21 16.97 4.08 5.26
C GLN A 21 16.10 3.09 6.04
N ALA A 22 16.33 2.95 7.33
CA ALA A 22 15.48 2.14 8.19
C ALA A 22 14.07 2.73 8.28
N ALA A 23 13.93 4.06 8.36
CA ALA A 23 12.62 4.72 8.32
C ALA A 23 11.91 4.50 6.98
N LEU A 24 12.63 4.59 5.86
CA LEU A 24 12.09 4.31 4.53
C LEU A 24 11.61 2.85 4.42
N GLU A 25 12.45 1.89 4.78
CA GLU A 25 12.12 0.46 4.68
C GLU A 25 10.99 0.08 5.62
N LEU A 26 10.97 0.60 6.85
CA LEU A 26 9.87 0.38 7.78
C LEU A 26 8.56 0.97 7.25
N GLY A 27 8.58 2.22 6.79
CA GLY A 27 7.41 2.86 6.19
C GLY A 27 6.90 2.08 4.98
N ARG A 28 7.79 1.60 4.12
CA ARG A 28 7.47 0.78 2.94
C ARG A 28 6.75 -0.52 3.30
N LEU A 29 7.18 -1.21 4.37
CA LEU A 29 6.53 -2.41 4.88
C LEU A 29 5.18 -2.08 5.52
N LEU A 30 5.11 -1.05 6.36
CA LEU A 30 3.87 -0.63 7.01
C LEU A 30 2.82 -0.10 6.02
N CYS A 31 3.20 0.31 4.80
CA CYS A 31 2.23 0.59 3.74
C CYS A 31 1.36 -0.63 3.40
N LEU A 32 1.86 -1.84 3.63
CA LEU A 32 1.19 -3.11 3.31
C LEU A 32 0.28 -3.61 4.43
N THR A 33 0.23 -2.93 5.59
CA THR A 33 -0.58 -3.34 6.74
C THR A 33 -1.72 -2.36 6.98
N ALA A 34 -2.84 -2.86 7.51
CA ALA A 34 -3.99 -2.02 7.86
C ALA A 34 -3.73 -1.19 9.14
N LEU A 35 -3.02 -1.79 10.11
CA LEU A 35 -2.61 -1.18 11.38
C LEU A 35 -1.12 -1.42 11.60
N ASP A 36 -0.55 -0.73 12.60
CA ASP A 36 0.79 -1.05 13.07
C ASP A 36 0.75 -2.39 13.83
N PRO A 37 1.48 -3.45 13.39
CA PRO A 37 1.52 -4.73 14.10
C PRO A 37 2.01 -4.64 15.56
N ALA A 38 2.77 -3.60 15.89
CA ALA A 38 3.27 -3.38 17.24
C ALA A 38 2.26 -2.68 18.17
N GLU A 39 1.14 -2.17 17.65
CA GLU A 39 0.14 -1.43 18.40
C GLU A 39 -1.18 -2.21 18.43
N SER A 40 -1.76 -2.36 19.63
CA SER A 40 -3.13 -2.85 19.77
C SER A 40 -4.09 -1.74 19.34
N GLY A 41 -4.42 -1.71 18.05
CA GLY A 41 -5.31 -0.69 17.48
C GLY A 41 -6.77 -0.84 17.93
N ASP A 42 -7.52 0.24 17.82
CA ASP A 42 -8.95 0.34 18.15
C ASP A 42 -9.87 0.22 16.92
N GLY A 43 -9.29 -0.06 15.74
CA GLY A 43 -10.02 -0.38 14.50
C GLY A 43 -10.15 0.76 13.49
N GLY A 44 -9.61 1.94 13.76
CA GLY A 44 -9.57 3.05 12.78
C GLY A 44 -8.41 2.96 11.78
N PRO A 45 -8.45 3.66 10.63
CA PRO A 45 -7.30 3.76 9.73
C PRO A 45 -6.18 4.56 10.40
N THR A 46 -5.08 3.90 10.78
CA THR A 46 -3.98 4.53 11.54
C THR A 46 -2.80 4.98 10.69
N TRP A 47 -2.82 4.75 9.37
CA TRP A 47 -1.74 5.09 8.42
C TRP A 47 -0.33 4.88 9.02
N PRO A 48 -0.03 3.66 9.51
CA PRO A 48 1.10 3.40 10.41
C PRO A 48 2.45 3.79 9.80
N GLU A 49 2.55 3.81 8.47
CA GLU A 49 3.73 4.17 7.71
C GLU A 49 4.06 5.67 7.72
N GLU A 50 3.07 6.56 7.86
CA GLU A 50 3.20 7.95 7.40
C GLU A 50 4.32 8.69 8.12
N HIS A 51 4.40 8.52 9.45
CA HIS A 51 5.41 9.21 10.26
C HIS A 51 6.84 8.75 9.91
N TRP A 52 7.03 7.49 9.54
CA TRP A 52 8.33 6.96 9.12
C TRP A 52 8.71 7.46 7.73
N LEU A 53 7.77 7.49 6.78
CA LEU A 53 8.01 8.03 5.45
C LEU A 53 8.35 9.53 5.50
N ARG A 54 7.64 10.30 6.34
CA ARG A 54 7.97 11.70 6.61
C ARG A 54 9.35 11.87 7.22
N ALA A 55 9.74 11.01 8.17
CA ALA A 55 11.08 11.02 8.74
C ALA A 55 12.17 10.72 7.69
N ALA A 56 11.92 9.76 6.79
CA ALA A 56 12.82 9.44 5.68
C ALA A 56 12.99 10.63 4.72
N VAL A 57 11.90 11.25 4.27
CA VAL A 57 11.93 12.44 3.39
C VAL A 57 12.61 13.63 4.08
N LYS A 58 12.36 13.83 5.38
CA LYS A 58 13.01 14.91 6.14
C LYS A 58 14.52 14.70 6.23
N ALA A 59 14.98 13.47 6.44
CA ALA A 59 16.39 13.14 6.56
C ALA A 59 17.11 13.15 5.20
N ARG A 60 16.41 12.76 4.13
CA ARG A 60 16.93 12.79 2.75
C ARG A 60 15.89 13.41 1.79
N PRO A 61 15.86 14.75 1.67
CA PRO A 61 14.84 15.45 0.87
C PRO A 61 14.83 15.10 -0.62
N ASP A 62 15.95 14.68 -1.18
CA ASP A 62 16.05 14.37 -2.62
C ASP A 62 15.97 12.86 -2.91
N ASP A 63 15.63 12.05 -1.91
CA ASP A 63 15.44 10.61 -2.06
C ASP A 63 14.14 10.32 -2.81
N VAL A 64 14.25 10.05 -4.12
CA VAL A 64 13.09 9.84 -5.00
C VAL A 64 12.23 8.65 -4.54
N GLU A 65 12.81 7.62 -3.93
CA GLU A 65 12.05 6.48 -3.43
C GLU A 65 11.18 6.88 -2.23
N ALA A 66 11.77 7.59 -1.26
CA ALA A 66 11.04 8.11 -0.12
C ALA A 66 9.95 9.10 -0.53
N LEU A 67 10.24 9.98 -1.50
CA LEU A 67 9.25 10.90 -2.07
C LEU A 67 8.12 10.14 -2.74
N THR A 68 8.43 9.11 -3.54
CA THR A 68 7.43 8.32 -4.28
C THR A 68 6.50 7.59 -3.32
N LEU A 69 7.04 6.93 -2.30
CA LEU A 69 6.25 6.24 -1.27
C LEU A 69 5.32 7.19 -0.53
N LEU A 70 5.84 8.32 -0.03
CA LEU A 70 5.02 9.29 0.69
C LEU A 70 3.93 9.89 -0.22
N THR A 71 4.26 10.25 -1.46
CA THR A 71 3.30 10.84 -2.40
C THR A 71 2.17 9.86 -2.73
N GLY A 72 2.52 8.59 -2.98
CA GLY A 72 1.55 7.54 -3.24
C GLY A 72 0.59 7.30 -2.09
N ARG A 73 1.12 7.24 -0.86
CA ARG A 73 0.30 7.09 0.35
C ARG A 73 -0.59 8.31 0.58
N LEU A 74 -0.09 9.53 0.38
CA LEU A 74 -0.95 10.71 0.44
C LEU A 74 -2.07 10.68 -0.61
N ALA A 75 -1.79 10.25 -1.85
CA ALA A 75 -2.82 10.12 -2.87
C ALA A 75 -3.93 9.12 -2.46
N GLN A 76 -3.54 7.99 -1.86
CA GLN A 76 -4.49 7.02 -1.35
C GLN A 76 -5.29 7.55 -0.16
N GLN A 77 -4.65 8.26 0.78
CA GLN A 77 -5.32 8.93 1.90
C GLN A 77 -6.34 9.97 1.41
N ILE A 78 -5.97 10.78 0.42
CA ILE A 78 -6.86 11.78 -0.20
C ILE A 78 -8.08 11.06 -0.78
N SER A 79 -7.88 10.03 -1.59
CA SER A 79 -8.98 9.27 -2.20
C SER A 79 -9.90 8.65 -1.15
N TYR A 80 -9.34 8.11 -0.06
CA TYR A 80 -10.12 7.57 1.06
C TYR A 80 -10.98 8.66 1.72
N TRP A 81 -10.38 9.79 2.09
CA TRP A 81 -11.10 10.86 2.78
C TRP A 81 -12.11 11.58 1.89
N GLU A 82 -11.85 11.72 0.60
CA GLU A 82 -12.84 12.21 -0.37
C GLU A 82 -14.06 11.28 -0.45
N ALA A 83 -13.84 9.96 -0.47
CA ALA A 83 -14.94 9.00 -0.44
C ALA A 83 -15.74 9.06 0.88
N VAL A 84 -15.05 9.22 2.02
CA VAL A 84 -15.71 9.41 3.32
C VAL A 84 -16.50 10.72 3.35
N LEU A 85 -15.97 11.82 2.82
CA LEU A 85 -16.65 13.11 2.74
C LEU A 85 -17.97 12.99 1.95
N ASP A 86 -17.95 12.27 0.84
CA ASP A 86 -19.12 12.05 -0.02
C ASP A 86 -20.19 11.17 0.65
N MET A 87 -19.78 10.18 1.44
CA MET A 87 -20.69 9.21 2.06
C MET A 87 -21.21 9.65 3.44
N ASN A 88 -20.32 10.11 4.32
CA ASN A 88 -20.64 10.47 5.69
C ASN A 88 -19.60 11.46 6.28
N PRO A 89 -19.81 12.78 6.12
CA PRO A 89 -18.85 13.79 6.57
C PRO A 89 -18.65 13.82 8.10
N ASP A 90 -19.61 13.33 8.89
CA ASP A 90 -19.48 13.28 10.35
C ASP A 90 -18.36 12.32 10.80
N VAL A 91 -18.07 11.28 10.00
CA VAL A 91 -16.98 10.32 10.28
C VAL A 91 -15.62 11.00 10.22
N MET A 92 -15.39 11.94 9.30
CA MET A 92 -14.12 12.66 9.23
C MET A 92 -13.84 13.41 10.54
N ALA A 93 -14.86 14.07 11.09
CA ALA A 93 -14.73 14.82 12.33
C ALA A 93 -14.40 13.93 13.54
N GLU A 94 -14.86 12.68 13.56
CA GLU A 94 -14.50 11.69 14.59
C GLU A 94 -13.00 11.36 14.58
N TYR A 95 -12.38 11.37 13.40
CA TYR A 95 -10.93 11.19 13.22
C TYR A 95 -10.13 12.50 13.32
N GLY A 96 -10.78 13.63 13.61
CA GLY A 96 -10.14 14.95 13.65
C GLY A 96 -9.71 15.46 12.27
N GLU A 97 -10.33 14.92 11.22
CA GLU A 97 -10.08 15.22 9.81
C GLU A 97 -11.20 16.12 9.26
N ASP A 98 -10.87 16.94 8.27
CA ASP A 98 -11.80 17.89 7.62
C ASP A 98 -11.38 18.16 6.17
N GLU A 99 -12.20 18.93 5.44
CA GLU A 99 -11.91 19.36 4.06
C GLU A 99 -10.56 20.10 3.96
N ASP A 100 -10.24 20.93 4.96
CA ASP A 100 -8.96 21.65 5.02
C ASP A 100 -7.77 20.68 5.11
N THR A 101 -7.95 19.54 5.79
CA THR A 101 -6.89 18.54 5.92
C THR A 101 -6.71 17.74 4.63
N VAL A 102 -7.79 17.44 3.89
CA VAL A 102 -7.68 16.90 2.53
C VAL A 102 -6.95 17.88 1.62
N GLY A 103 -7.32 19.18 1.66
CA GLY A 103 -6.67 20.22 0.87
C GLY A 103 -5.17 20.37 1.19
N ARG A 104 -4.78 20.27 2.47
CA ARG A 104 -3.35 20.28 2.86
C ARG A 104 -2.59 19.08 2.31
N ARG A 105 -3.18 17.87 2.35
CA ARG A 105 -2.56 16.66 1.79
C ARG A 105 -2.42 16.76 0.27
N GLN A 106 -3.42 17.32 -0.42
CA GLN A 106 -3.36 17.56 -1.87
C GLN A 106 -2.18 18.47 -2.23
N ILE A 107 -2.05 19.63 -1.58
CA ILE A 107 -0.93 20.55 -1.80
C ILE A 107 0.42 19.85 -1.56
N GLU A 108 0.54 19.11 -0.45
CA GLU A 108 1.76 18.37 -0.14
C GLU A 108 2.09 17.32 -1.21
N ALA A 109 1.10 16.52 -1.63
CA ALA A 109 1.30 15.49 -2.64
C ALA A 109 1.72 16.08 -3.99
N GLU A 110 1.14 17.21 -4.40
CA GLU A 110 1.54 17.93 -5.61
C GLU A 110 2.99 18.44 -5.53
N GLU A 111 3.41 18.99 -4.39
CA GLU A 111 4.78 19.45 -4.15
C GLU A 111 5.80 18.30 -4.20
N LEU A 112 5.47 17.17 -3.57
CA LEU A 112 6.32 15.97 -3.59
C LEU A 112 6.40 15.39 -5.01
N TYR A 113 5.28 15.32 -5.72
CA TYR A 113 5.24 14.89 -7.12
C TYR A 113 6.11 15.77 -8.02
N ALA A 114 6.04 17.09 -7.87
CA ALA A 114 6.88 18.02 -8.61
C ALA A 114 8.38 17.78 -8.34
N ARG A 115 8.75 17.46 -7.09
CA ARG A 115 10.14 17.12 -6.71
C ARG A 115 10.60 15.82 -7.34
N ILE A 116 9.76 14.79 -7.38
CA ILE A 116 10.05 13.52 -8.08
C ILE A 116 10.35 13.80 -9.56
N ARG A 117 9.48 14.60 -10.22
CA ARG A 117 9.66 14.95 -11.64
C ARG A 117 10.92 15.78 -11.89
N ALA A 118 11.30 16.66 -10.97
CA ALA A 118 12.51 17.46 -11.07
C ALA A 118 13.80 16.63 -10.87
N ALA A 119 13.79 15.68 -9.93
CA ALA A 119 14.92 14.79 -9.66
C ALA A 119 15.12 13.75 -10.77
N GLY A 120 14.06 13.41 -11.49
CA GLY A 120 14.02 12.38 -12.51
C GLY A 120 13.47 11.07 -11.94
N PRO A 121 12.48 10.46 -12.62
CA PRO A 121 11.82 9.25 -12.12
C PRO A 121 12.78 8.05 -12.12
N LEU A 122 12.59 7.14 -11.16
CA LEU A 122 13.40 5.93 -11.05
C LEU A 122 13.02 4.91 -12.12
N GLY A 123 14.00 4.50 -12.94
CA GLY A 123 13.88 3.35 -13.84
C GLY A 123 12.62 3.36 -14.71
N HIS A 124 11.75 2.38 -14.48
CA HIS A 124 10.51 2.12 -15.20
C HIS A 124 9.25 2.71 -14.54
N ALA A 125 9.39 3.68 -13.62
CA ALA A 125 8.28 4.28 -12.85
C ALA A 125 7.31 5.16 -13.66
N GLU A 126 7.60 5.45 -14.92
CA GLU A 126 6.92 6.49 -15.70
C GLU A 126 5.40 6.31 -15.76
N ALA A 127 4.91 5.10 -15.99
CA ALA A 127 3.47 4.84 -16.08
C ALA A 127 2.76 4.98 -14.74
N GLY A 128 3.38 4.51 -13.66
CA GLY A 128 2.83 4.65 -12.31
C GLY A 128 2.79 6.11 -11.89
N LEU A 129 3.80 6.90 -12.26
CA LEU A 129 3.80 8.34 -12.04
C LEU A 129 2.78 9.08 -12.91
N ASN A 130 2.47 8.59 -14.11
CA ASN A 130 1.41 9.16 -14.94
C ASN A 130 0.02 8.86 -14.36
N GLU A 131 -0.21 7.65 -13.85
CA GLU A 131 -1.44 7.31 -13.12
C GLU A 131 -1.56 8.16 -11.84
N LEU A 132 -0.49 8.28 -11.05
CA LEU A 132 -0.45 9.15 -9.88
C LEU A 132 -0.77 10.61 -10.23
N ALA A 133 -0.28 11.09 -11.37
CA ALA A 133 -0.57 12.43 -11.87
C ALA A 133 -2.06 12.65 -12.18
N VAL A 134 -2.74 11.62 -12.67
CA VAL A 134 -4.19 11.66 -12.93
C VAL A 134 -4.96 11.69 -11.62
N LEU A 135 -4.60 10.81 -10.68
CA LEU A 135 -5.23 10.73 -9.36
C LEU A 135 -5.10 12.04 -8.57
N LEU A 136 -3.94 12.70 -8.67
CA LEU A 136 -3.71 14.01 -8.04
C LEU A 136 -4.31 15.18 -8.83
N GLY A 137 -4.95 14.96 -9.98
CA GLY A 137 -5.51 16.03 -10.81
C GLY A 137 -4.48 16.93 -11.50
N VAL A 138 -3.18 16.64 -11.39
CA VAL A 138 -2.10 17.44 -12.01
C VAL A 138 -1.92 17.15 -13.50
N SER A 139 -2.51 16.06 -14.01
CA SER A 139 -2.52 15.69 -15.43
C SER A 139 -3.88 15.15 -15.87
N GLY A 140 -4.40 15.67 -17.00
CA GLY A 140 -5.59 15.12 -17.66
C GLY A 140 -5.29 14.07 -18.74
N LYS A 141 -4.01 13.67 -18.92
CA LYS A 141 -3.64 12.62 -19.88
C LYS A 141 -3.89 11.25 -19.28
N PRO A 142 -4.56 10.33 -20.00
CA PRO A 142 -4.73 8.97 -19.53
C PRO A 142 -3.37 8.31 -19.30
N ALA A 143 -3.28 7.47 -18.26
CA ALA A 143 -2.05 6.78 -17.92
C ALA A 143 -1.58 5.89 -19.08
N SER A 144 -0.26 5.81 -19.26
CA SER A 144 0.35 4.90 -20.23
C SER A 144 0.15 3.45 -19.74
N GLU A 145 -0.26 2.56 -20.63
CA GLU A 145 -0.34 1.10 -20.39
C GLU A 145 1.08 0.48 -20.33
N THR A 146 1.95 0.94 -19.42
CA THR A 146 3.15 0.14 -19.11
C THR A 146 2.75 -1.00 -18.21
N ALA A 147 3.24 -2.18 -18.55
CA ALA A 147 2.83 -3.41 -17.93
C ALA A 147 3.76 -3.72 -16.75
N TYR A 148 3.30 -3.52 -15.52
CA TYR A 148 4.04 -3.91 -14.32
C TYR A 148 3.73 -5.35 -13.92
N SER A 149 4.69 -5.97 -13.24
CA SER A 149 4.52 -7.24 -12.53
C SER A 149 4.35 -6.99 -11.04
N PHE A 150 3.36 -7.62 -10.42
CA PHE A 150 3.01 -7.44 -9.01
C PHE A 150 2.11 -8.58 -8.53
N TYR A 151 1.97 -8.70 -7.22
CA TYR A 151 1.01 -9.58 -6.55
C TYR A 151 -0.15 -8.76 -6.02
N VAL A 152 -1.34 -9.36 -5.98
CA VAL A 152 -2.52 -8.83 -5.31
C VAL A 152 -3.04 -9.91 -4.36
N LEU A 153 -3.09 -9.59 -3.08
CA LEU A 153 -3.85 -10.34 -2.10
C LEU A 153 -5.24 -9.71 -2.01
N GLU A 154 -6.29 -10.50 -2.17
CA GLU A 154 -7.68 -10.07 -2.01
C GLU A 154 -8.35 -10.93 -0.94
N ASP A 155 -8.99 -10.29 0.02
CA ASP A 155 -9.87 -10.93 1.00
C ASP A 155 -11.25 -10.28 0.91
N GLU A 156 -12.21 -11.02 0.35
CA GLU A 156 -13.56 -10.51 0.13
C GLU A 156 -14.60 -11.31 0.92
N ALA A 157 -15.56 -10.59 1.50
CA ALA A 157 -16.74 -11.16 2.12
C ALA A 157 -18.00 -10.37 1.79
N GLN A 158 -19.12 -11.09 1.71
CA GLN A 158 -20.42 -10.48 1.50
C GLN A 158 -21.26 -10.59 2.78
N SER A 159 -21.74 -9.44 3.27
CA SER A 159 -22.67 -9.35 4.39
C SER A 159 -23.95 -8.63 3.95
N GLY A 160 -24.98 -9.42 3.63
CA GLY A 160 -26.23 -8.88 3.10
C GLY A 160 -26.03 -8.23 1.72
N SER A 161 -26.25 -6.92 1.64
CA SER A 161 -26.06 -6.14 0.40
C SER A 161 -24.71 -5.45 0.31
N VAL A 162 -23.85 -5.59 1.32
CA VAL A 162 -22.53 -4.93 1.39
C VAL A 162 -21.44 -5.97 1.13
N ARG A 163 -20.51 -5.64 0.23
CA ARG A 163 -19.26 -6.37 -0.01
C ARG A 163 -18.14 -5.66 0.74
N HIS A 164 -17.49 -6.36 1.65
CA HIS A 164 -16.27 -5.90 2.30
C HIS A 164 -15.07 -6.49 1.56
N SER A 165 -14.08 -5.67 1.27
CA SER A 165 -12.83 -6.11 0.66
C SER A 165 -11.62 -5.54 1.38
N ALA A 166 -10.60 -6.36 1.53
CA ALA A 166 -9.23 -5.93 1.82
C ALA A 166 -8.35 -6.33 0.64
N THR A 167 -7.51 -5.42 0.19
CA THR A 167 -6.58 -5.63 -0.92
C THR A 167 -5.18 -5.21 -0.50
N VAL A 168 -4.19 -6.07 -0.73
CA VAL A 168 -2.78 -5.74 -0.56
C VAL A 168 -2.05 -5.93 -1.88
N VAL A 169 -1.35 -4.90 -2.35
CA VAL A 169 -0.52 -4.98 -3.56
C VAL A 169 0.95 -4.82 -3.19
N ALA A 170 1.77 -5.78 -3.61
CA ALA A 170 3.22 -5.74 -3.43
C ALA A 170 3.94 -6.26 -4.69
N SER A 171 5.24 -5.99 -4.81
CA SER A 171 6.06 -6.46 -5.94
C SER A 171 7.22 -7.36 -5.51
N ASP A 172 7.18 -7.85 -4.27
CA ASP A 172 8.06 -8.89 -3.75
C ASP A 172 7.24 -10.00 -3.09
N ALA A 173 7.71 -11.24 -3.25
CA ALA A 173 7.00 -12.41 -2.73
C ALA A 173 7.07 -12.49 -1.21
N ASP A 174 8.17 -12.07 -0.60
CA ASP A 174 8.31 -12.12 0.86
C ASP A 174 7.46 -11.03 1.53
N GLU A 175 7.27 -9.90 0.85
CA GLU A 175 6.36 -8.83 1.29
C GLU A 175 4.90 -9.24 1.27
N ILE A 176 4.43 -9.87 0.18
CA ILE A 176 3.02 -10.25 0.10
C ILE A 176 2.69 -11.38 1.07
N ARG A 177 3.64 -12.31 1.31
CA ARG A 177 3.50 -13.36 2.33
C ARG A 177 3.38 -12.75 3.73
N TRP A 178 4.34 -11.90 4.08
CA TRP A 178 4.34 -11.23 5.38
C TRP A 178 3.07 -10.38 5.59
N ALA A 179 2.69 -9.56 4.61
CA ALA A 179 1.50 -8.72 4.73
C ALA A 179 0.20 -9.54 4.86
N CYS A 180 0.13 -10.71 4.21
CA CYS A 180 -0.97 -11.65 4.36
C CYS A 180 -1.05 -12.20 5.79
N ASP A 181 0.08 -12.60 6.37
CA ASP A 181 0.13 -13.11 7.75
C ASP A 181 -0.30 -12.03 8.76
N GLU A 182 0.17 -10.79 8.58
CA GLU A 182 -0.25 -9.64 9.40
C GLU A 182 -1.75 -9.35 9.27
N TRP A 183 -2.28 -9.41 8.04
CA TRP A 183 -3.70 -9.23 7.80
C TRP A 183 -4.55 -10.29 8.49
N LEU A 184 -4.14 -11.55 8.42
CA LEU A 184 -4.85 -12.67 9.05
C LEU A 184 -4.80 -12.60 10.57
N ALA A 185 -3.65 -12.21 11.13
CA ALA A 185 -3.52 -11.99 12.56
C ALA A 185 -4.47 -10.87 13.04
N LEU A 186 -4.59 -9.79 12.27
CA LEU A 186 -5.47 -8.67 12.60
C LEU A 186 -6.96 -9.01 12.47
N SER A 187 -7.33 -9.70 11.40
CA SER A 187 -8.73 -10.00 11.05
C SER A 187 -9.27 -11.27 11.72
N GLU A 188 -8.48 -11.91 12.60
CA GLU A 188 -8.79 -13.21 13.21
C GLU A 188 -9.09 -14.31 12.17
N GLY A 189 -8.34 -14.32 11.07
CA GLY A 189 -8.43 -15.33 10.01
C GLY A 189 -9.10 -14.88 8.71
N GLY A 190 -9.29 -13.57 8.51
CA GLY A 190 -9.83 -12.99 7.28
C GLY A 190 -11.34 -12.72 7.32
N PHE A 191 -11.82 -12.05 6.29
CA PHE A 191 -13.23 -11.78 6.08
C PHE A 191 -13.96 -12.96 5.43
N GLY A 192 -13.32 -13.59 4.44
CA GLY A 192 -13.96 -14.64 3.65
C GLY A 192 -13.02 -15.35 2.68
N THR A 193 -13.15 -15.01 1.39
CA THR A 193 -12.38 -15.68 0.33
C THR A 193 -11.03 -15.00 0.16
N LEU A 194 -9.97 -15.65 0.64
CA LEU A 194 -8.60 -15.15 0.55
C LEU A 194 -7.91 -15.68 -0.71
N THR A 195 -7.60 -14.79 -1.65
CA THR A 195 -7.01 -15.12 -2.95
C THR A 195 -5.69 -14.38 -3.15
N LEU A 196 -4.67 -15.07 -3.64
CA LEU A 196 -3.43 -14.48 -4.13
C LEU A 196 -3.40 -14.52 -5.66
N ILE A 197 -3.41 -13.35 -6.29
CA ILE A 197 -3.37 -13.17 -7.74
C ILE A 197 -1.99 -12.67 -8.14
N THR A 198 -1.41 -13.27 -9.17
CA THR A 198 -0.10 -12.87 -9.71
C THR A 198 -0.26 -12.24 -11.08
N TYR A 199 0.27 -11.04 -11.24
CA TYR A 199 0.35 -10.33 -12.50
C TYR A 199 1.80 -10.25 -12.99
N VAL A 200 2.04 -10.69 -14.23
CA VAL A 200 3.31 -10.50 -14.93
C VAL A 200 3.02 -9.69 -16.18
N ASP A 201 3.71 -8.57 -16.34
CA ASP A 201 3.48 -7.61 -17.43
C ASP A 201 1.98 -7.28 -17.58
N ALA A 202 1.35 -6.87 -16.47
CA ALA A 202 -0.07 -6.55 -16.32
C ALA A 202 -1.05 -7.65 -16.75
N THR A 203 -0.57 -8.88 -17.00
CA THR A 203 -1.38 -10.04 -17.35
C THR A 203 -1.47 -10.96 -16.15
N GLU A 204 -2.69 -11.38 -15.80
CA GLU A 204 -2.89 -12.37 -14.77
C GLU A 204 -2.32 -13.71 -15.24
N VAL A 205 -1.37 -14.26 -14.47
CA VAL A 205 -0.74 -15.55 -14.77
C VAL A 205 -1.10 -16.64 -13.77
N SER A 206 -1.59 -16.26 -12.60
CA SER A 206 -2.01 -17.19 -11.55
C SER A 206 -3.04 -16.54 -10.62
N SER A 207 -3.93 -17.37 -10.09
CA SER A 207 -4.89 -17.04 -9.03
C SER A 207 -4.99 -18.25 -8.10
N ILE A 208 -4.61 -18.07 -6.83
CA ILE A 208 -4.47 -19.12 -5.83
C ILE A 208 -5.45 -18.85 -4.69
N ASP A 209 -6.35 -19.80 -4.43
CA ASP A 209 -7.21 -19.81 -3.25
C ASP A 209 -6.38 -20.23 -2.02
N LEU A 210 -5.99 -19.25 -1.20
CA LEU A 210 -5.13 -19.47 -0.04
C LEU A 210 -5.87 -20.21 1.09
N ALA A 211 -7.20 -20.25 1.09
CA ALA A 211 -7.96 -20.97 2.12
C ALA A 211 -7.66 -22.47 2.13
N GLN A 212 -7.25 -23.02 0.98
CA GLN A 212 -6.87 -24.44 0.84
C GLN A 212 -5.52 -24.77 1.49
N HIS A 213 -4.75 -23.74 1.85
CA HIS A 213 -3.40 -23.86 2.39
C HIS A 213 -3.32 -23.47 3.87
N PHE A 214 -4.45 -23.31 4.56
CA PHE A 214 -4.47 -22.98 5.99
C PHE A 214 -4.08 -24.18 6.87
N VAL A 215 -3.12 -23.95 7.76
CA VAL A 215 -2.72 -24.86 8.84
C VAL A 215 -2.67 -24.07 10.14
N ASP A 216 -3.47 -24.49 11.12
CA ASP A 216 -3.51 -23.89 12.46
C ASP A 216 -3.74 -22.36 12.49
N GLY A 217 -4.50 -21.83 11.52
CA GLY A 217 -4.84 -20.40 11.44
C GLY A 217 -3.86 -19.53 10.64
N PHE A 218 -2.85 -20.14 10.01
CA PHE A 218 -1.86 -19.45 9.18
C PHE A 218 -1.74 -20.12 7.81
N VAL A 219 -1.29 -19.38 6.80
CA VAL A 219 -1.02 -19.96 5.48
C VAL A 219 0.27 -20.76 5.55
N ASP A 220 0.24 -22.03 5.15
CA ASP A 220 1.44 -22.83 4.94
C ASP A 220 2.13 -22.42 3.64
N TRP A 221 2.96 -21.39 3.72
CA TRP A 221 3.67 -20.83 2.56
C TRP A 221 4.63 -21.81 1.88
N ASP A 222 5.07 -22.88 2.56
CA ASP A 222 5.88 -23.94 1.96
C ASP A 222 5.04 -24.84 1.02
N ALA A 223 3.71 -24.86 1.21
CA ALA A 223 2.76 -25.58 0.37
C ALA A 223 2.14 -24.72 -0.75
N VAL A 224 2.43 -23.42 -0.80
CA VAL A 224 1.91 -22.49 -1.82
C VAL A 224 2.99 -22.21 -2.88
N ASP A 225 2.70 -22.58 -4.13
CA ASP A 225 3.56 -22.26 -5.27
C ASP A 225 3.30 -20.82 -5.75
N VAL A 226 3.95 -19.84 -5.10
CA VAL A 226 3.87 -18.42 -5.49
C VAL A 226 4.77 -18.17 -6.70
N PRO A 227 4.22 -17.85 -7.90
CA PRO A 227 5.02 -17.68 -9.10
C PRO A 227 5.94 -16.46 -9.01
N GLU A 228 7.20 -16.60 -9.43
CA GLU A 228 8.13 -15.46 -9.48
C GLU A 228 7.71 -14.43 -10.54
N LEU A 229 7.87 -13.14 -10.20
CA LEU A 229 7.68 -12.03 -11.14
C LEU A 229 8.87 -11.94 -12.11
N SER A 230 8.63 -12.17 -13.40
CA SER A 230 9.66 -12.12 -14.45
C SER A 230 9.71 -10.79 -15.22
N GLY A 231 8.70 -9.92 -15.09
CA GLY A 231 8.64 -8.61 -15.73
C GLY A 231 9.05 -7.44 -14.82
N PRO A 232 8.95 -6.18 -15.30
CA PRO A 232 9.29 -5.00 -14.51
C PRO A 232 8.37 -4.85 -13.29
N ARG A 233 8.94 -4.88 -12.09
CA ARG A 233 8.19 -4.82 -10.83
C ARG A 233 7.46 -3.48 -10.64
N LEU A 234 6.24 -3.47 -10.10
CA LEU A 234 5.59 -2.23 -9.67
C LEU A 234 6.49 -1.50 -8.64
N PRO A 235 6.91 -0.24 -8.88
CA PRO A 235 7.67 0.51 -7.89
C PRO A 235 6.83 0.78 -6.64
N ALA A 236 7.46 0.64 -5.47
CA ALA A 236 6.78 0.84 -4.20
C ALA A 236 6.18 2.26 -4.10
N GLY A 237 4.94 2.35 -3.63
CA GLY A 237 4.20 3.61 -3.53
C GLY A 237 3.51 4.06 -4.81
N LEU A 238 3.71 3.44 -5.96
CA LEU A 238 2.99 3.83 -7.16
C LEU A 238 1.64 3.11 -7.30
N PRO A 239 0.63 3.79 -7.86
CA PRO A 239 -0.60 3.14 -8.29
C PRO A 239 -0.33 2.23 -9.49
N VAL A 240 -1.19 1.23 -9.66
CA VAL A 240 -1.19 0.32 -10.80
C VAL A 240 -2.01 0.96 -11.94
N PRO A 241 -1.37 1.30 -13.07
CA PRO A 241 -2.04 2.02 -14.16
C PRO A 241 -3.32 1.33 -14.64
N GLY A 242 -4.42 2.08 -14.69
CA GLY A 242 -5.71 1.62 -15.22
C GLY A 242 -6.43 0.53 -14.41
N ARG A 243 -5.97 0.21 -13.19
CA ARG A 243 -6.58 -0.84 -12.35
C ARG A 243 -7.25 -0.34 -11.08
N GLY A 244 -7.09 0.93 -10.73
CA GLY A 244 -7.62 1.48 -9.46
C GLY A 244 -6.99 0.86 -8.21
N LEU A 245 -5.80 0.28 -8.35
CA LEU A 245 -5.05 -0.37 -7.26
C LEU A 245 -3.84 0.48 -6.88
N TYR A 246 -3.42 0.38 -5.63
CA TYR A 246 -2.26 1.06 -5.07
C TYR A 246 -1.30 0.04 -4.48
N TYR A 247 0.02 0.20 -4.67
CA TYR A 247 0.99 -0.48 -3.81
C TYR A 247 0.65 -0.16 -2.34
N GLY A 248 0.45 -1.18 -1.52
CA GLY A 248 -0.03 -1.02 -0.15
C GLY A 248 -1.32 -1.79 0.15
N PHE A 249 -1.74 -1.69 1.41
CA PHE A 249 -3.05 -2.12 1.90
C PHE A 249 -4.12 -1.09 1.51
N SER A 250 -5.29 -1.56 1.09
CA SER A 250 -6.52 -0.81 0.89
C SER A 250 -7.70 -1.61 1.47
N GLY A 251 -8.59 -0.94 2.21
CA GLY A 251 -9.85 -1.52 2.67
C GLY A 251 -11.03 -0.81 2.05
N GLY A 252 -12.09 -1.55 1.72
CA GLY A 252 -13.30 -1.02 1.08
C GLY A 252 -14.57 -1.70 1.55
N ALA A 253 -15.69 -1.00 1.38
CA ALA A 253 -17.04 -1.53 1.52
C ALA A 253 -17.93 -0.96 0.40
N GLU A 254 -18.59 -1.82 -0.37
CA GLU A 254 -19.44 -1.48 -1.53
C GLU A 254 -20.84 -2.08 -1.44
#